data_AF-A0A8X6N3R5-F1
#
_entry.id   AF-A0A8X6N3R5-F1
#
_cell.length_a   1.000
_cell.length_b   1.000
_cell.length_c   1.000
_cell.angle_alpha   90.00
_cell.angle_beta   90.00
_cell.angle_gamma   90.00
#
_symmetry.space_group_name_H-M   'P 1'
#
loop_
_entity.id
_entity.type
_entity.pdbx_description
1 polymer ?
#
loop_
_entity_poly.entity_id
_entity_poly.type
_entity_poly.pdbx_seq_one_letter_code
_entity_poly.pdbx_strand_id
1 'polypeptide(L)'
;MWRRSLNPAIRAHVLARAEFLCRNSHIRKRDVADLDKTLIRVGKKIMNLPTRANNNLIHLSCSKGGAALPEFRSLLDIHAVSHAFRLLASHDPNISGVAAESLRSVVRKKLLRDPTSGECCDFLNGKKDGDFARESGDISTQ
;
A
#
# COMPACT_ATOMS: atom_id res chain seq x y z
N MET A 1 -6.39 25.40 26.77
CA MET A 1 -7.31 25.35 25.62
C MET A 1 -6.56 25.42 24.29
N TRP A 2 -5.66 24.47 23.97
CA TRP A 2 -4.84 24.50 22.73
C TRP A 2 -4.61 23.13 22.06
N ARG A 3 -5.12 22.01 22.62
CA ARG A 3 -4.83 20.66 22.10
C ARG A 3 -5.73 20.17 20.95
N ARG A 4 -6.68 20.97 20.46
CA ARG A 4 -7.65 20.52 19.44
C ARG A 4 -7.33 20.94 17.99
N SER A 5 -6.47 21.94 17.74
CA SER A 5 -6.23 22.42 16.35
C SER A 5 -5.05 21.75 15.63
N LEU A 6 -4.15 21.07 16.33
CA LEU A 6 -2.93 20.50 15.71
C LEU A 6 -3.20 19.22 14.89
N ASN A 7 -4.18 18.43 15.32
CA ASN A 7 -4.55 17.15 14.71
C ASN A 7 -5.07 17.28 13.25
N PRO A 8 -5.99 18.22 12.93
CA PRO A 8 -6.43 18.41 11.55
C PRO A 8 -5.36 18.96 10.61
N ALA A 9 -4.42 19.78 11.08
CA ALA A 9 -3.37 20.35 10.24
C ALA A 9 -2.33 19.30 9.79
N ILE A 10 -1.93 18.42 10.72
CA ILE A 10 -1.02 17.31 10.42
C ILE A 10 -1.70 16.33 9.47
N ARG A 11 -2.96 15.98 9.74
CA ARG A 11 -3.75 15.16 8.84
C ARG A 11 -3.86 15.81 7.46
N ALA A 12 -4.22 17.08 7.36
CA ALA A 12 -4.41 17.74 6.07
C ALA A 12 -3.13 17.81 5.23
N HIS A 13 -1.96 18.07 5.83
CA HIS A 13 -0.74 18.27 5.05
C HIS A 13 0.13 17.02 4.92
N VAL A 14 0.30 16.27 6.00
CA VAL A 14 1.17 15.07 5.98
C VAL A 14 0.46 13.93 5.26
N LEU A 15 -0.81 13.68 5.58
CA LEU A 15 -1.56 12.60 4.91
C LEU A 15 -1.76 12.90 3.43
N ALA A 16 -2.16 14.12 3.07
CA ALA A 16 -2.40 14.45 1.66
C ALA A 16 -1.12 14.32 0.81
N ARG A 17 0.03 14.76 1.34
CA ARG A 17 1.32 14.63 0.63
C ARG A 17 1.76 13.18 0.54
N ALA A 18 1.64 12.41 1.62
CA ALA A 18 2.04 11.01 1.62
C ALA A 18 1.10 10.15 0.77
N GLU A 19 -0.22 10.39 0.78
CA GLU A 19 -1.15 9.76 -0.17
C GLU A 19 -0.83 10.13 -1.60
N PHE A 20 -0.53 11.40 -1.90
CA PHE A 20 -0.14 11.83 -3.23
C PHE A 20 1.11 11.08 -3.72
N LEU A 21 2.13 10.95 -2.86
CA LEU A 21 3.34 10.20 -3.19
C LEU A 21 3.01 8.71 -3.36
N CYS A 22 2.31 8.08 -2.43
CA CYS A 22 1.93 6.66 -2.53
C CYS A 22 1.09 6.35 -3.78
N ARG A 23 0.34 7.31 -4.33
CA ARG A 23 -0.44 7.14 -5.56
C ARG A 23 0.37 7.33 -6.84
N ASN A 24 1.34 8.24 -6.84
CA ASN A 24 1.99 8.69 -8.07
C ASN A 24 3.45 8.23 -8.22
N SER A 25 4.10 7.76 -7.15
CA SER A 25 5.49 7.32 -7.21
C SER A 25 5.64 5.84 -6.87
N HIS A 26 6.64 5.22 -7.51
CA HIS A 26 7.05 3.86 -7.21
C HIS A 26 7.87 3.84 -5.91
N ILE A 27 7.20 3.82 -4.76
CA ILE A 27 7.86 3.81 -3.45
C ILE A 27 8.05 2.36 -2.99
N ARG A 28 9.27 2.03 -2.55
CA ARG A 28 9.53 0.71 -1.96
C ARG A 28 8.85 0.61 -0.60
N LYS A 29 8.25 -0.55 -0.30
CA LYS A 29 7.57 -0.80 0.99
C LYS A 29 8.46 -0.53 2.21
N ARG A 30 9.77 -0.77 2.08
CA ARG A 30 10.76 -0.50 3.13
C ARG A 30 10.85 1.00 3.48
N ASP A 31 10.81 1.87 2.47
CA ASP A 31 10.98 3.31 2.65
C ASP A 31 9.72 3.90 3.32
N VAL A 32 8.54 3.35 2.98
CA VAL A 32 7.28 3.67 3.65
C VAL A 32 7.28 3.20 5.11
N ALA A 33 7.85 2.04 5.41
CA ALA A 33 7.94 1.55 6.79
C ALA A 33 8.81 2.45 7.69
N ASP A 34 9.87 3.05 7.15
CA ASP A 34 10.71 3.99 7.90
C ASP A 34 10.03 5.36 8.08
N LEU A 35 9.25 5.79 7.09
CA LEU A 35 8.35 6.94 7.23
C LEU A 35 7.30 6.69 8.33
N ASP A 36 6.65 5.52 8.33
CA ASP A 36 5.67 5.11 9.34
C ASP A 36 6.27 5.18 10.76
N LYS A 37 7.48 4.62 10.96
CA LYS A 37 8.18 4.70 12.26
C LYS A 37 8.40 6.15 12.71
N THR A 38 8.77 7.02 11.77
CA THR A 38 9.01 8.44 12.05
C THR A 38 7.72 9.16 12.41
N LEU A 39 6.64 8.90 11.68
CA LEU A 39 5.32 9.47 11.94
C LEU A 39 4.73 8.99 13.27
N ILE A 40 4.91 7.71 13.61
CA ILE A 40 4.52 7.17 14.92
C ILE A 40 5.30 7.87 16.04
N ARG A 41 6.62 8.06 15.87
CA ARG A 41 7.46 8.75 16.86
C ARG A 41 7.01 10.19 17.08
N VAL A 42 6.76 10.93 15.99
CA VAL A 42 6.27 12.31 16.04
C VAL A 42 4.86 12.37 16.62
N GLY A 43 3.96 11.48 16.21
CA GLY A 43 2.60 11.37 16.73
C GLY A 43 2.56 11.09 18.22
N LYS A 44 3.39 10.17 18.73
CA LYS A 44 3.55 9.92 20.17
C LYS A 44 4.03 11.16 20.91
N LYS A 45 5.03 11.88 20.38
CA LYS A 45 5.54 13.11 20.98
C LYS A 45 4.46 14.20 21.07
N ILE A 46 3.66 14.37 20.00
CA ILE A 46 2.57 15.36 19.96
C ILE A 46 1.46 15.04 20.95
N MET A 47 1.14 13.75 21.10
CA MET A 47 0.13 13.30 22.07
C MET A 47 0.68 13.14 23.49
N ASN A 48 1.95 13.48 23.74
CA ASN A 48 2.65 13.25 25.00
C ASN A 48 2.59 11.78 25.48
N LEU A 49 2.61 10.84 24.54
CA LEU A 49 2.64 9.41 24.85
C LEU A 49 4.07 8.94 25.12
N PRO A 50 4.27 8.03 26.09
CA PRO A 50 5.57 7.41 26.29
C PRO A 50 5.97 6.58 25.07
N THR A 51 7.27 6.41 24.84
CA THR A 51 7.79 5.61 23.72
C THR A 51 7.24 4.18 23.70
N ARG A 52 7.01 3.60 24.90
CA ARG A 52 6.44 2.26 25.10
C ARG A 52 4.92 2.18 24.91
N ALA A 53 4.23 3.29 24.67
CA ALA A 53 2.79 3.27 24.38
C ALA A 53 2.50 2.44 23.12
N ASN A 54 1.31 1.86 23.04
CA ASN A 54 0.92 1.09 21.87
C ASN A 54 0.83 2.01 20.62
N ASN A 55 1.43 1.58 19.51
CA ASN A 55 1.37 2.30 18.23
C ASN A 55 -0.05 2.40 17.68
N ASN A 56 -0.93 1.46 18.03
CA ASN A 56 -2.34 1.48 17.62
C ASN A 56 -3.08 2.73 18.08
N LEU A 57 -2.59 3.42 19.13
CA LEU A 57 -3.12 4.71 19.58
C LEU A 57 -2.97 5.80 18.52
N ILE A 58 -1.93 5.73 17.68
CA ILE A 58 -1.70 6.68 16.60
C ILE A 58 -2.74 6.48 15.48
N HIS A 59 -3.09 5.23 15.21
CA HIS A 59 -3.99 4.83 14.13
C HIS A 59 -5.48 4.94 14.48
N LEU A 60 -5.82 5.01 15.78
CA LEU A 60 -7.19 5.21 16.23
C LEU A 60 -7.76 6.55 15.78
N SER A 61 -9.08 6.57 15.59
CA SER A 61 -9.82 7.79 15.27
C SER A 61 -9.67 8.84 16.38
N CYS A 62 -9.75 10.12 16.00
CA CYS A 62 -9.71 11.23 16.97
C CYS A 62 -10.84 11.14 18.01
N SER A 63 -11.99 10.58 17.62
CA SER A 63 -13.13 10.32 18.53
C SER A 63 -12.81 9.33 19.64
N LYS A 64 -11.84 8.44 19.43
CA LYS A 64 -11.36 7.45 20.41
C LYS A 64 -10.06 7.88 21.09
N GLY A 65 -9.69 9.16 21.00
CA GLY A 65 -8.48 9.71 21.60
C GLY A 65 -7.18 9.43 20.82
N GLY A 66 -7.27 8.99 19.56
CA GLY A 66 -6.11 8.75 18.70
C GLY A 66 -5.73 9.93 17.80
N ALA A 67 -4.69 9.74 16.99
CA ALA A 67 -4.20 10.75 16.04
C ALA A 67 -4.81 10.63 14.63
N ALA A 68 -5.64 9.61 14.37
CA ALA A 68 -6.24 9.31 13.06
C ALA A 68 -5.23 9.29 11.91
N LEU A 69 -3.98 8.89 12.20
CA LEU A 69 -2.96 8.71 11.19
C LEU A 69 -3.04 7.28 10.66
N PRO A 70 -3.37 7.07 9.39
CA PRO A 70 -3.39 5.73 8.83
C PRO A 70 -1.98 5.14 8.79
N GLU A 71 -1.91 3.81 8.78
CA GLU A 71 -0.68 3.11 8.47
C GLU A 71 -0.38 3.27 6.97
N PHE A 72 0.74 3.92 6.63
CA PHE A 72 1.05 4.25 5.24
C PHE A 72 1.37 3.01 4.42
N ARG A 73 1.90 1.95 5.04
CA ARG A 73 2.06 0.65 4.39
C ARG A 73 0.72 0.09 3.89
N SER A 74 -0.31 0.12 4.72
CA SER A 74 -1.65 -0.35 4.36
C SER A 74 -2.28 0.53 3.27
N LEU A 75 -2.06 1.85 3.31
CA LEU A 75 -2.48 2.75 2.23
C LEU A 75 -1.79 2.46 0.90
N LEU A 76 -0.49 2.16 0.91
CA LEU A 76 0.26 1.81 -0.29
C LEU A 76 -0.32 0.54 -0.93
N ASP A 77 -0.63 -0.47 -0.12
CA ASP A 77 -1.24 -1.72 -0.60
C ASP A 77 -2.62 -1.47 -1.22
N ILE A 78 -3.46 -0.66 -0.58
CA ILE A 78 -4.77 -0.26 -1.11
C ILE A 78 -4.62 0.47 -2.46
N HIS A 79 -3.65 1.39 -2.56
CA HIS A 79 -3.41 2.13 -3.80
C HIS A 79 -2.87 1.23 -4.91
N ALA A 80 -1.96 0.29 -4.60
CA ALA A 80 -1.45 -0.67 -5.56
C ALA A 80 -2.58 -1.52 -6.16
N VAL A 81 -3.46 -2.07 -5.32
CA VAL A 81 -4.61 -2.87 -5.77
C VAL A 81 -5.59 -2.02 -6.57
N SER A 82 -5.92 -0.82 -6.08
CA SER A 82 -6.82 0.10 -6.76
C SER A 82 -6.30 0.51 -8.15
N HIS A 83 -4.99 0.74 -8.26
CA HIS A 83 -4.34 1.11 -9.51
C HIS A 83 -4.33 -0.06 -10.49
N ALA A 84 -3.92 -1.26 -10.04
CA ALA A 84 -3.95 -2.47 -10.86
C ALA A 84 -5.36 -2.77 -11.39
N PHE A 85 -6.39 -2.65 -10.55
CA PHE A 85 -7.78 -2.82 -10.97
C PHE A 85 -8.18 -1.82 -12.05
N ARG A 86 -7.85 -0.53 -11.89
CA ARG A 86 -8.17 0.49 -12.91
C ARG A 86 -7.47 0.25 -14.23
N LEU A 87 -6.23 -0.24 -14.21
CA LEU A 87 -5.51 -0.58 -15.43
C LEU A 87 -6.15 -1.76 -16.14
N LEU A 88 -6.52 -2.82 -15.40
CA LEU A 88 -7.16 -4.02 -15.97
C LEU A 88 -8.59 -3.76 -16.44
N ALA A 89 -9.34 -2.89 -15.75
CA ALA A 89 -10.72 -2.54 -16.08
C ALA A 89 -10.83 -1.26 -16.94
N SER A 90 -9.72 -0.78 -17.51
CA SER A 90 -9.72 0.42 -18.36
C SER A 90 -10.58 0.19 -19.61
N HIS A 91 -11.34 1.20 -20.02
CA HIS A 91 -12.11 1.17 -21.28
C HIS A 91 -11.19 1.24 -22.51
N ASP A 92 -9.98 1.79 -22.37
CA ASP A 92 -9.00 1.83 -23.44
C ASP A 92 -8.40 0.42 -23.67
N PRO A 93 -8.58 -0.18 -24.86
CA PRO A 93 -8.05 -1.50 -25.16
C PRO A 93 -6.51 -1.56 -25.13
N ASN A 94 -5.82 -0.45 -25.37
CA ASN A 94 -4.36 -0.41 -25.31
C ASN A 94 -3.87 -0.51 -23.86
N ILE A 95 -4.46 0.26 -22.94
CA ILE A 95 -4.07 0.27 -21.53
C ILE A 95 -4.41 -1.07 -20.88
N SER A 96 -5.63 -1.57 -21.10
CA SER A 96 -6.05 -2.87 -20.58
C SER A 96 -5.22 -4.01 -21.18
N GLY A 97 -4.86 -3.94 -22.47
CA GLY A 97 -3.96 -4.88 -23.13
C GLY A 97 -2.57 -4.92 -22.51
N VAL A 98 -1.94 -3.75 -22.30
CA VAL A 98 -0.62 -3.64 -21.66
C VAL A 98 -0.65 -4.15 -20.21
N ALA A 99 -1.72 -3.84 -19.46
CA ALA A 99 -1.90 -4.31 -18.10
C ALA A 99 -2.06 -5.84 -18.04
N ALA A 100 -2.86 -6.40 -18.95
CA ALA A 100 -3.06 -7.84 -19.06
C ALA A 100 -1.77 -8.58 -19.45
N GLU A 101 -0.99 -8.04 -20.37
CA GLU A 101 0.30 -8.63 -20.74
C GLU A 101 1.33 -8.54 -19.62
N SER A 102 1.35 -7.41 -18.88
CA SER A 102 2.19 -7.27 -17.69
C SER A 102 1.83 -8.33 -16.64
N LEU A 103 0.54 -8.56 -16.39
CA LEU A 103 0.08 -9.61 -15.49
C LEU A 103 0.50 -11.01 -15.99
N ARG A 104 0.28 -11.31 -17.27
CA ARG A 104 0.71 -12.58 -17.87
C ARG A 104 2.21 -12.80 -17.74
N SER A 105 3.03 -11.77 -17.91
CA SER A 105 4.47 -11.86 -17.73
C SER A 105 4.86 -12.27 -16.30
N VAL A 106 4.19 -11.70 -15.29
CA VAL A 106 4.40 -12.09 -13.88
C VAL A 106 3.98 -13.54 -13.62
N VAL A 107 2.80 -13.92 -14.10
CA VAL A 107 2.29 -15.30 -13.92
C VAL A 107 3.15 -16.31 -14.70
N ARG A 108 3.63 -15.94 -15.89
CA ARG A 108 4.56 -16.74 -16.70
C ARG A 108 5.88 -16.98 -15.97
N LYS A 109 6.43 -15.95 -15.30
CA LYS A 109 7.63 -16.08 -14.45
C LYS A 109 7.39 -17.03 -13.26
N LYS A 110 6.19 -17.00 -12.68
CA LYS A 110 5.78 -17.89 -11.58
C LYS A 110 5.62 -19.35 -12.02
N LEU A 111 4.89 -19.58 -13.11
CA LEU A 111 4.54 -20.91 -13.61
C LEU A 111 5.61 -21.52 -14.52
N LEU A 112 6.56 -20.71 -15.02
CA LEU A 112 7.57 -21.07 -16.03
C LEU A 112 6.95 -21.58 -17.36
N ARG A 113 5.70 -21.19 -17.65
CA ARG A 113 4.96 -21.52 -18.87
C ARG A 113 3.94 -20.42 -19.19
N ASP A 114 3.38 -20.46 -20.39
CA ASP A 114 2.35 -19.49 -20.76
C ASP A 114 1.05 -19.70 -19.95
N PRO A 115 0.54 -18.66 -19.27
CA PRO A 115 -0.60 -18.79 -18.37
C PRO A 115 -1.94 -18.66 -19.09
N THR A 116 -2.91 -19.47 -18.67
CA THR A 116 -4.31 -19.35 -19.10
C THR A 116 -4.98 -18.17 -18.39
N SER A 117 -6.07 -17.62 -18.97
CA SER A 117 -6.87 -16.57 -18.33
C SER A 117 -7.36 -16.96 -16.92
N GLY A 118 -7.78 -18.22 -16.72
CA GLY A 118 -8.19 -18.73 -15.41
C GLY A 118 -7.05 -18.73 -14.38
N GLU A 119 -5.82 -19.00 -14.80
CA GLU A 119 -4.64 -19.00 -13.93
C GLU A 119 -4.22 -17.59 -13.53
N CYS A 120 -4.43 -16.61 -14.42
CA CYS A 120 -4.28 -15.20 -14.09
C CYS A 120 -5.31 -14.76 -13.02
N CYS A 121 -6.54 -15.25 -13.11
CA CYS A 121 -7.58 -15.01 -12.10
C CYS A 121 -7.22 -15.66 -10.76
N ASP A 122 -6.82 -16.93 -10.77
CA ASP A 122 -6.37 -17.66 -9.57
C ASP A 122 -5.20 -16.94 -8.88
N PHE A 123 -4.24 -16.41 -9.66
CA PHE A 123 -3.14 -15.61 -9.15
C PHE A 123 -3.61 -14.31 -8.46
N LEU A 124 -4.53 -13.58 -9.09
CA LEU A 124 -5.10 -12.35 -8.51
C LEU A 124 -5.92 -12.62 -7.24
N ASN A 125 -6.59 -13.77 -7.17
CA ASN A 125 -7.30 -14.23 -5.97
C ASN A 125 -6.35 -14.73 -4.86
N GLY A 126 -5.04 -14.73 -5.10
CA GLY A 126 -4.04 -15.09 -4.11
C GLY A 126 -3.93 -16.60 -3.86
N LYS A 127 -4.27 -17.44 -4.84
CA LYS A 127 -4.03 -18.89 -4.76
C LYS A 127 -2.52 -19.14 -4.63
N LYS A 128 -2.11 -19.86 -3.58
CA LYS A 128 -0.70 -20.13 -3.25
C LYS A 128 -0.30 -21.60 -3.42
N ASP A 129 -1.24 -22.46 -3.81
CA ASP A 129 -1.02 -23.89 -3.88
C ASP A 129 -0.32 -24.32 -5.18
N GLY A 130 0.43 -25.42 -5.11
CA GLY A 130 1.05 -26.07 -6.28
C GLY A 130 2.07 -25.19 -7.00
N ASP A 131 1.88 -25.00 -8.31
CA ASP A 131 2.80 -24.24 -9.17
C ASP A 131 3.00 -22.77 -8.73
N PHE A 132 2.06 -22.20 -7.97
CA PHE A 132 2.14 -20.83 -7.43
C PHE A 132 2.96 -20.70 -6.14
N ALA A 133 3.30 -21.83 -5.49
CA ALA A 133 4.07 -21.88 -4.25
C ALA A 133 5.54 -21.53 -4.44
N ARG A 134 6.03 -21.51 -5.69
CA ARG A 134 7.39 -21.07 -6.01
C ARG A 134 7.59 -19.61 -5.59
N GLU A 135 8.66 -19.35 -4.84
CA GLU A 135 9.16 -18.01 -4.59
C GLU A 135 9.59 -17.42 -5.93
N SER A 136 8.81 -16.48 -6.43
CA SER A 136 9.19 -15.72 -7.62
C SER A 136 10.33 -14.79 -7.21
N GLY A 137 11.44 -14.85 -7.93
CA GLY A 137 12.50 -13.84 -7.81
C GLY A 137 11.89 -12.44 -7.93
N ASP A 138 12.38 -11.53 -7.08
CA ASP A 138 11.86 -10.18 -6.92
C ASP A 138 11.83 -9.44 -8.27
N ILE A 139 10.63 -9.05 -8.72
CA ILE A 139 10.42 -8.29 -9.97
C ILE A 139 10.97 -6.86 -9.82
N SER A 140 11.41 -6.48 -8.61
CA SER A 140 12.00 -5.18 -8.25
C SER A 140 13.35 -4.86 -8.93
N THR A 141 13.93 -5.75 -9.74
CA THR A 141 15.25 -5.56 -10.38
C THR A 141 15.22 -5.24 -11.88
N GLN A 142 14.04 -5.00 -12.48
CA GLN A 142 13.94 -4.44 -13.83
C GLN A 142 13.49 -2.98 -13.80
#